data_AF-A0A7S2K1N1-F1
#
_entry.id   AF-A0A7S2K1N1-F1
#
_cell.length_a   1.000
_cell.length_b   1.000
_cell.length_c   1.000
_cell.angle_alpha   90.00
_cell.angle_beta   90.00
_cell.angle_gamma   90.00
#
_symmetry.space_group_name_H-M   'P 1'
#
loop_
_entity.id
_entity.type
_entity.pdbx_description
1 polymer ?
#
loop_
_entity_poly.entity_id
_entity_poly.type
_entity_poly.pdbx_seq_one_letter_code
_entity_poly.pdbx_strand_id
1 'polypeptide(L)'
;GGNQDEDDDDDLGMRRKEVANVPAPVLTAEENNRRWTTPSSVVGQEEWYQNGKRLFVSKCAGCHAAGATTTYKRATLFRDDLERNGYLDTEKMMRLLKYGAKRPKLAGMPGFAVDCSRVVEYTKCGVTQPLTDASLKDVADFVYSRANENWSGR
;
A
#
# COMPACT_ATOMS: atom_id res chain seq x y z
N GLY A 1 54.78 -34.00 -6.43
CA GLY A 1 53.46 -33.88 -7.08
C GLY A 1 52.61 -33.04 -6.18
N GLY A 2 51.98 -31.96 -6.62
CA GLY A 2 51.31 -31.80 -7.91
C GLY A 2 49.81 -31.74 -7.62
N ASN A 3 49.35 -30.55 -7.23
CA ASN A 3 48.22 -29.79 -7.77
C ASN A 3 46.82 -30.40 -8.01
N GLN A 4 45.83 -29.56 -7.67
CA GLN A 4 44.46 -29.39 -8.21
C GLN A 4 43.32 -30.09 -7.45
N ASP A 5 42.45 -29.35 -6.75
CA ASP A 5 41.30 -28.49 -7.18
C ASP A 5 40.06 -29.29 -6.70
N GLU A 6 39.03 -28.75 -6.07
CA GLU A 6 38.04 -27.83 -6.63
C GLU A 6 37.29 -27.11 -5.51
N ASP A 7 36.92 -25.88 -5.85
CA ASP A 7 36.08 -24.93 -5.15
C ASP A 7 34.67 -25.48 -4.88
N ASP A 8 34.05 -25.01 -3.79
CA ASP A 8 32.60 -24.75 -3.75
C ASP A 8 32.36 -23.65 -2.70
N ASP A 9 32.50 -22.41 -3.20
CA ASP A 9 31.81 -21.24 -2.69
C ASP A 9 30.27 -21.45 -2.72
N ASP A 10 29.55 -20.57 -2.02
CA ASP A 10 28.11 -20.34 -2.09
C ASP A 10 27.18 -21.12 -1.13
N ASP A 11 26.83 -20.49 -0.01
CA ASP A 11 25.48 -19.91 0.16
C ASP A 11 25.37 -19.28 1.55
N LEU A 12 25.91 -18.07 1.70
CA LEU A 12 25.44 -17.12 2.72
C LEU A 12 24.05 -16.62 2.32
N GLY A 13 23.10 -17.56 2.23
CA GLY A 13 21.72 -17.32 1.93
C GLY A 13 21.12 -16.50 3.06
N MET A 14 21.07 -15.18 2.87
CA MET A 14 20.16 -14.29 3.59
C MET A 14 18.75 -14.86 3.41
N ARG A 15 18.33 -15.77 4.28
CA ARG A 15 16.94 -16.19 4.39
C ARG A 15 16.15 -14.92 4.68
N ARG A 16 15.50 -14.37 3.66
CA ARG A 16 14.51 -13.31 3.82
C ARG A 16 13.54 -13.81 4.89
N LYS A 17 13.60 -13.23 6.09
CA LYS A 17 12.67 -13.58 7.17
C LYS A 17 11.27 -13.46 6.58
N GLU A 18 10.52 -14.56 6.59
CA GLU A 18 9.14 -14.55 6.17
C GLU A 18 8.39 -13.52 7.04
N VAL A 19 7.80 -12.51 6.39
CA VAL A 19 7.07 -11.46 7.10
C VAL A 19 5.70 -12.04 7.43
N ALA A 20 5.47 -12.39 8.70
CA ALA A 20 4.15 -12.81 9.16
C ALA A 20 3.13 -11.70 8.90
N ASN A 21 1.94 -12.06 8.39
CA ASN A 21 0.88 -11.08 8.21
C ASN A 21 0.32 -10.65 9.57
N VAL A 22 0.38 -9.36 9.87
CA VAL A 22 -0.30 -8.74 11.02
C VAL A 22 -1.67 -8.25 10.56
N PRO A 23 -2.78 -8.75 11.16
CA PRO A 23 -4.13 -8.32 10.80
C PRO A 23 -4.34 -6.82 10.95
N ALA A 24 -5.22 -6.23 10.12
CA ALA A 24 -5.63 -4.85 10.31
C ALA A 24 -6.30 -4.66 11.69
N PRO A 25 -6.03 -3.56 12.39
CA PRO A 25 -6.70 -3.29 13.66
C PRO A 25 -8.21 -3.14 13.44
N VAL A 26 -9.00 -3.69 14.36
CA VAL A 26 -10.45 -3.47 14.38
C VAL A 26 -10.70 -2.12 15.03
N LEU A 27 -11.03 -1.11 14.22
CA LEU A 27 -11.34 0.24 14.68
C LEU A 27 -12.87 0.45 14.69
N THR A 28 -13.35 1.25 15.64
CA THR A 28 -14.75 1.70 15.64
C THR A 28 -15.03 2.60 14.42
N ALA A 29 -16.30 2.75 14.05
CA ALA A 29 -16.68 3.69 13.00
C ALA A 29 -16.26 5.13 13.33
N GLU A 30 -16.36 5.52 14.60
CA GLU A 30 -15.94 6.81 15.10
C GLU A 30 -14.43 7.04 14.93
N GLU A 31 -13.60 6.06 15.32
CA GLU A 31 -12.14 6.17 15.16
C GLU A 31 -11.73 6.19 13.69
N ASN A 32 -12.37 5.39 12.83
CA ASN A 32 -12.13 5.48 11.38
C ASN A 32 -12.46 6.89 10.86
N ASN A 33 -13.62 7.44 11.22
CA ASN A 33 -14.01 8.77 10.80
C ASN A 33 -13.06 9.85 11.34
N ARG A 34 -12.60 9.74 12.58
CA ARG A 34 -11.61 10.65 13.19
C ARG A 34 -10.32 10.66 12.38
N ARG A 35 -9.76 9.50 12.08
CA ARG A 35 -8.52 9.39 11.28
C ARG A 35 -8.64 10.03 9.92
N TRP A 36 -9.80 9.91 9.26
CA TRP A 36 -9.98 10.42 7.90
C TRP A 36 -10.30 11.90 7.85
N THR A 37 -11.02 12.45 8.83
CA THR A 37 -11.57 13.82 8.75
C THR A 37 -10.84 14.84 9.61
N THR A 38 -10.09 14.39 10.61
CA THR A 38 -9.28 15.30 11.44
C THR A 38 -8.13 15.86 10.58
N PRO A 39 -7.89 17.19 10.59
CA PRO A 39 -6.81 17.79 9.84
C PRO A 39 -5.46 17.14 10.12
N SER A 40 -4.66 16.95 9.07
CA SER A 40 -3.30 16.39 9.16
C SER A 40 -2.37 17.20 10.05
N SER A 41 -2.63 18.49 10.25
CA SER A 41 -1.92 19.32 11.22
C SER A 41 -2.09 18.84 12.67
N VAL A 42 -3.15 18.08 12.97
CA VAL A 42 -3.45 17.52 14.30
C VAL A 42 -2.98 16.07 14.39
N VAL A 43 -3.34 15.23 13.42
CA VAL A 43 -3.04 13.78 13.46
C VAL A 43 -1.67 13.42 12.89
N GLY A 44 -0.94 14.40 12.36
CA GLY A 44 0.29 14.16 11.60
C GLY A 44 1.40 13.47 12.39
N GLN A 45 1.37 13.49 13.72
CA GLN A 45 2.36 12.81 14.57
C GLN A 45 1.89 11.45 15.10
N GLU A 46 0.66 11.03 14.78
CA GLU A 46 0.17 9.72 15.17
C GLU A 46 0.87 8.60 14.39
N GLU A 47 1.06 7.43 15.02
CA GLU A 47 1.82 6.31 14.47
C GLU A 47 1.26 5.84 13.12
N TRP A 48 -0.05 5.64 13.03
CA TRP A 48 -0.71 5.20 11.79
C TRP A 48 -0.50 6.20 10.65
N TYR A 49 -0.50 7.50 10.95
CA TYR A 49 -0.34 8.56 9.95
C TYR A 49 1.10 8.56 9.42
N GLN A 50 2.08 8.52 10.32
CA GLN A 50 3.50 8.50 9.97
C GLN A 50 3.88 7.22 9.23
N ASN A 51 3.36 6.06 9.67
CA ASN A 51 3.59 4.81 8.97
C ASN A 51 2.93 4.82 7.58
N GLY A 52 1.67 5.25 7.49
CA GLY A 52 0.95 5.42 6.23
C GLY A 52 1.68 6.35 5.25
N LYS A 53 2.14 7.52 5.72
CA LYS A 53 2.93 8.49 4.93
C LYS A 53 4.22 7.85 4.39
N ARG A 54 5.01 7.21 5.26
CA ARG A 54 6.27 6.56 4.88
C ARG A 54 6.06 5.46 3.83
N LEU A 55 5.05 4.63 4.03
CA LEU A 55 4.71 3.55 3.11
C LEU A 55 4.16 4.09 1.79
N PHE A 56 3.32 5.13 1.83
CA PHE A 56 2.83 5.79 0.64
C PHE A 56 3.96 6.37 -0.21
N VAL A 57 4.90 7.09 0.41
CA VAL A 57 6.06 7.67 -0.30
C VAL A 57 6.90 6.58 -0.97
N SER A 58 7.15 5.47 -0.26
CA SER A 58 8.02 4.40 -0.78
C SER A 58 7.37 3.49 -1.83
N LYS A 59 6.05 3.33 -1.81
CA LYS A 59 5.34 2.30 -2.62
C LYS A 59 4.28 2.85 -3.57
N CYS A 60 3.73 4.04 -3.30
CA CYS A 60 2.56 4.57 -4.00
C CYS A 60 2.87 5.85 -4.77
N ALA A 61 3.73 6.71 -4.23
CA ALA A 61 3.98 8.05 -4.78
C ALA A 61 4.59 8.05 -6.18
N GLY A 62 5.26 6.97 -6.61
CA GLY A 62 5.78 6.84 -7.98
C GLY A 62 4.70 6.94 -9.05
N CYS A 63 3.48 6.48 -8.77
CA CYS A 63 2.32 6.64 -9.66
C CYS A 63 1.34 7.70 -9.17
N HIS A 64 1.31 7.97 -7.86
CA HIS A 64 0.31 8.80 -7.19
C HIS A 64 0.88 10.03 -6.46
N ALA A 65 1.92 10.65 -7.02
CA ALA A 65 2.50 11.86 -6.44
C ALA A 65 1.42 12.93 -6.19
N ALA A 66 1.36 13.47 -4.97
CA ALA A 66 0.37 14.45 -4.53
C ALA A 66 -1.10 14.06 -4.86
N GLY A 67 -1.42 12.77 -4.83
CA GLY A 67 -2.76 12.26 -5.11
C GLY A 67 -3.15 12.21 -6.58
N ALA A 68 -2.29 12.68 -7.49
CA ALA A 68 -2.51 12.56 -8.92
C ALA A 68 -2.41 11.09 -9.39
N THR A 69 -2.49 10.87 -10.69
CA THR A 69 -2.21 9.56 -11.29
C THR A 69 -1.52 9.77 -12.62
N THR A 70 -0.44 9.03 -12.85
CA THR A 70 0.30 9.05 -14.12
C THR A 70 -0.24 8.03 -15.13
N THR A 71 -1.13 7.12 -14.71
CA THR A 71 -1.56 5.97 -15.52
C THR A 71 -2.92 6.16 -16.17
N TYR A 72 -3.94 6.62 -15.42
CA TYR A 72 -5.32 6.68 -15.92
C TYR A 72 -6.05 7.95 -15.49
N LYS A 73 -6.47 8.76 -16.48
CA LYS A 73 -7.37 9.91 -16.22
C LYS A 73 -8.61 9.43 -15.46
N ARG A 74 -8.91 10.04 -14.29
CA ARG A 74 -10.04 9.75 -13.37
C ARG A 74 -9.85 8.57 -12.40
N ALA A 75 -8.60 8.13 -12.21
CA ALA A 75 -8.20 7.20 -11.16
C ALA A 75 -7.20 7.87 -10.20
N THR A 76 -7.44 9.15 -9.89
CA THR A 76 -6.65 9.86 -8.88
C THR A 76 -7.04 9.40 -7.48
N LEU A 77 -6.25 9.81 -6.49
CA LEU A 77 -6.57 9.64 -5.07
C LEU A 77 -7.28 10.88 -4.50
N PHE A 78 -7.79 11.78 -5.34
CA PHE A 78 -8.68 12.85 -4.89
C PHE A 78 -10.03 12.26 -4.49
N ARG A 79 -10.67 12.88 -3.49
CA ARG A 79 -11.89 12.37 -2.86
C ARG A 79 -12.99 12.04 -3.88
N ASP A 80 -13.23 12.91 -4.86
CA ASP A 80 -14.26 12.72 -5.89
C ASP A 80 -14.02 11.49 -6.77
N ASP A 81 -12.76 11.19 -7.10
CA ASP A 81 -12.43 10.00 -7.89
C ASP A 81 -12.51 8.74 -7.03
N LEU A 82 -12.10 8.79 -5.75
CA LEU A 82 -12.28 7.68 -4.81
C LEU A 82 -13.77 7.35 -4.63
N GLU A 83 -14.63 8.36 -4.44
CA GLU A 83 -16.07 8.20 -4.31
C GLU A 83 -16.70 7.65 -5.59
N ARG A 84 -16.42 8.27 -6.74
CA ARG A 84 -16.93 7.85 -8.05
C ARG A 84 -16.58 6.40 -8.37
N ASN A 85 -15.40 5.94 -7.98
CA ASN A 85 -14.93 4.58 -8.23
C ASN A 85 -15.30 3.59 -7.10
N GLY A 86 -15.95 4.07 -6.02
CA GLY A 86 -16.41 3.24 -4.91
C GLY A 86 -15.30 2.82 -3.94
N TYR A 87 -14.18 3.53 -3.91
CA TYR A 87 -13.04 3.27 -3.02
C TYR A 87 -13.10 4.02 -1.69
N LEU A 88 -14.19 4.74 -1.39
CA LEU A 88 -14.50 5.14 0.00
C LEU A 88 -15.03 3.96 0.84
N ASP A 89 -15.39 2.85 0.18
CA ASP A 89 -15.64 1.57 0.82
C ASP A 89 -14.30 0.94 1.23
N THR A 90 -14.09 0.80 2.54
CA THR A 90 -12.83 0.33 3.12
C THR A 90 -12.49 -1.10 2.72
N GLU A 91 -13.50 -1.97 2.55
CA GLU A 91 -13.27 -3.35 2.12
C GLU A 91 -12.75 -3.37 0.67
N LYS A 92 -13.37 -2.56 -0.21
CA LYS A 92 -12.92 -2.44 -1.61
C LYS A 92 -11.53 -1.83 -1.71
N MET A 93 -11.23 -0.81 -0.92
CA MET A 93 -9.90 -0.20 -0.86
C MET A 93 -8.85 -1.20 -0.36
N MET A 94 -9.12 -1.89 0.76
CA MET A 94 -8.20 -2.89 1.29
C MET A 94 -7.96 -4.01 0.28
N ARG A 95 -9.01 -4.50 -0.40
CA ARG A 95 -8.86 -5.51 -1.44
C ARG A 95 -8.00 -5.01 -2.61
N LEU A 96 -8.18 -3.76 -3.04
CA LEU A 96 -7.36 -3.13 -4.08
C LEU A 96 -5.89 -3.04 -3.66
N LEU A 97 -5.61 -2.58 -2.44
CA LEU A 97 -4.24 -2.50 -1.92
C LEU A 97 -3.60 -3.88 -1.77
N LYS A 98 -4.37 -4.88 -1.31
CA LYS A 98 -3.86 -6.25 -1.11
C LYS A 98 -3.50 -6.93 -2.44
N TYR A 99 -4.41 -6.86 -3.41
CA TYR A 99 -4.37 -7.73 -4.60
C TYR A 99 -4.37 -6.97 -5.93
N GLY A 100 -4.15 -5.66 -5.90
CA GLY A 100 -4.08 -4.84 -7.09
C GLY A 100 -5.41 -4.75 -7.85
N ALA A 101 -5.35 -4.08 -8.99
CA ALA A 101 -6.52 -3.84 -9.81
C ALA A 101 -6.80 -5.00 -10.78
N LYS A 102 -8.02 -5.56 -10.74
CA LYS A 102 -8.49 -6.55 -11.72
C LYS A 102 -9.07 -5.95 -13.01
N ARG A 103 -9.43 -4.66 -13.00
CA ARG A 103 -10.15 -4.03 -14.12
C ARG A 103 -9.17 -3.49 -15.17
N PRO A 104 -9.46 -3.61 -16.48
CA PRO A 104 -8.61 -3.07 -17.56
C PRO A 104 -8.32 -1.57 -17.44
N LYS A 105 -9.27 -0.80 -16.88
CA LYS A 105 -9.15 0.67 -16.70
C LYS A 105 -8.24 1.09 -15.54
N LEU A 106 -7.78 0.15 -14.72
CA LEU A 106 -6.81 0.35 -13.63
C LEU A 106 -5.63 -0.62 -13.79
N ALA A 107 -5.49 -1.24 -14.98
CA ALA A 107 -4.54 -2.31 -15.22
C ALA A 107 -3.12 -1.80 -14.94
N GLY A 108 -2.43 -2.43 -14.00
CA GLY A 108 -1.07 -2.08 -13.64
C GLY A 108 -0.88 -1.55 -12.22
N MET A 109 -1.94 -1.23 -11.47
CA MET A 109 -1.78 -1.08 -10.01
C MET A 109 -1.51 -2.45 -9.39
N PRO A 110 -0.35 -2.66 -8.77
CA PRO A 110 -0.02 -3.95 -8.24
C PRO A 110 -0.64 -4.19 -6.85
N GLY A 111 -0.69 -5.46 -6.43
CA GLY A 111 -1.01 -5.83 -5.05
C GLY A 111 0.23 -5.79 -4.15
N PHE A 112 0.00 -5.51 -2.86
CA PHE A 112 1.05 -5.27 -1.87
C PHE A 112 1.03 -6.23 -0.68
N ALA A 113 0.02 -7.09 -0.55
CA ALA A 113 -0.12 -7.98 0.60
C ALA A 113 0.90 -9.12 0.62
N VAL A 114 1.14 -9.67 1.81
CA VAL A 114 1.97 -10.88 2.03
C VAL A 114 1.50 -12.06 1.19
N ASP A 115 0.19 -12.23 1.06
CA ASP A 115 -0.45 -13.32 0.32
C ASP A 115 -0.78 -12.95 -1.13
N CYS A 116 -0.33 -11.79 -1.63
CA CYS A 116 -0.69 -11.29 -2.96
C CYS A 116 -0.45 -12.33 -4.08
N SER A 117 0.71 -12.99 -4.06
CA SER A 117 1.10 -13.96 -5.09
C SER A 117 0.27 -15.24 -5.07
N ARG A 118 -0.52 -15.48 -4.01
CA ARG A 118 -1.40 -16.64 -3.88
C ARG A 118 -2.78 -16.39 -4.49
N VAL A 119 -3.13 -15.14 -4.81
CA VAL A 119 -4.46 -14.76 -5.28
C VAL A 119 -4.46 -14.50 -6.80
N VAL A 120 -4.59 -15.59 -7.56
CA VAL A 120 -4.87 -15.74 -9.02
C VAL A 120 -3.93 -15.09 -10.05
N GLU A 121 -3.94 -15.69 -11.25
CA GLU A 121 -3.08 -15.48 -12.43
C GLU A 121 -2.93 -14.04 -12.96
N TYR A 122 -3.90 -13.15 -12.69
CA TYR A 122 -3.93 -11.78 -13.23
C TYR A 122 -3.39 -10.71 -12.27
N THR A 123 -3.08 -11.08 -11.03
CA THR A 123 -2.60 -10.14 -10.02
C THR A 123 -1.10 -9.90 -10.20
N LYS A 124 -0.72 -8.68 -10.63
CA LYS A 124 0.68 -8.25 -10.56
C LYS A 124 0.99 -7.83 -9.12
N CYS A 125 1.91 -8.51 -8.44
CA CYS A 125 2.36 -8.11 -7.10
C CYS A 125 3.58 -7.19 -7.21
N GLY A 126 3.54 -6.06 -6.50
CA GLY A 126 4.34 -4.87 -6.84
C GLY A 126 5.53 -4.61 -5.95
N VAL A 127 5.92 -5.56 -5.11
CA VAL A 127 6.90 -5.27 -4.06
C VAL A 127 7.88 -6.40 -3.81
N THR A 128 9.12 -5.99 -3.60
CA THR A 128 10.20 -6.82 -3.03
C THR A 128 9.97 -7.17 -1.57
N GLN A 129 9.25 -6.30 -0.83
CA GLN A 129 8.82 -6.53 0.55
C GLN A 129 7.30 -6.30 0.68
N PRO A 130 6.52 -7.36 0.98
CA PRO A 130 5.09 -7.25 1.17
C PRO A 130 4.73 -6.46 2.44
N LEU A 131 3.50 -5.95 2.47
CA LEU A 131 2.91 -5.25 3.58
C LEU A 131 1.89 -6.13 4.32
N THR A 132 1.86 -5.98 5.64
CA THR A 132 0.83 -6.57 6.48
C THR A 132 -0.51 -5.86 6.32
N ASP A 133 -1.60 -6.50 6.71
CA ASP A 133 -2.93 -5.88 6.67
C ASP A 133 -3.01 -4.62 7.55
N ALA A 134 -2.33 -4.59 8.70
CA ALA A 134 -2.18 -3.39 9.52
C ALA A 134 -1.49 -2.24 8.76
N SER A 135 -0.37 -2.52 8.08
CA SER A 135 0.34 -1.51 7.29
C SER A 135 -0.48 -1.02 6.09
N LEU A 136 -1.24 -1.91 5.46
CA LEU A 136 -2.14 -1.52 4.36
C LEU A 136 -3.30 -0.66 4.86
N LYS A 137 -3.82 -0.92 6.07
CA LYS A 137 -4.83 -0.07 6.71
C LYS A 137 -4.30 1.33 6.98
N ASP A 138 -3.07 1.46 7.49
CA ASP A 138 -2.43 2.76 7.71
C ASP A 138 -2.27 3.55 6.40
N VAL A 139 -1.90 2.86 5.30
CA VAL A 139 -1.83 3.49 3.97
C VAL A 139 -3.21 3.95 3.50
N ALA A 140 -4.26 3.13 3.67
CA ALA A 140 -5.62 3.51 3.31
C ALA A 140 -6.11 4.74 4.10
N ASP A 141 -5.91 4.73 5.43
CA ASP A 141 -6.29 5.84 6.31
C ASP A 141 -5.55 7.13 5.94
N PHE A 142 -4.24 7.03 5.66
CA PHE A 142 -3.46 8.16 5.18
C PHE A 142 -4.02 8.70 3.85
N VAL A 143 -4.32 7.84 2.88
CA VAL A 143 -4.93 8.26 1.60
C VAL A 143 -6.25 9.00 1.81
N TYR A 144 -7.13 8.52 2.69
CA TYR A 144 -8.39 9.20 2.99
C TYR A 144 -8.18 10.55 3.67
N SER A 145 -7.31 10.61 4.68
CA SER A 145 -6.93 11.88 5.33
C SER A 145 -6.43 12.90 4.32
N ARG A 146 -5.50 12.51 3.44
CA ARG A 146 -4.97 13.39 2.40
C ARG A 146 -6.03 13.77 1.35
N ALA A 147 -6.89 12.84 0.96
CA ALA A 147 -7.97 13.11 0.01
C ALA A 147 -8.96 14.15 0.54
N ASN A 148 -9.31 14.10 1.83
CA ASN A 148 -10.19 15.08 2.48
C ASN A 148 -9.58 16.48 2.59
N GLU A 149 -8.25 16.59 2.54
CA GLU A 149 -7.52 17.85 2.48
C GLU A 149 -7.10 18.23 1.05
N ASN A 150 -7.67 17.60 0.02
CA ASN A 150 -7.31 17.81 -1.38
C ASN A 150 -5.79 17.69 -1.64
N TRP A 151 -5.13 16.80 -0.91
CA TRP A 151 -3.68 16.59 -0.95
C TRP A 151 -2.85 17.86 -0.68
N SER A 152 -3.42 18.86 0.00
CA SER A 152 -2.75 20.12 0.37
C SER A 152 -1.92 20.00 1.66
N GLY A 153 -0.84 20.79 1.76
CA GLY A 153 0.16 20.67 2.84
C GLY A 153 1.28 19.68 2.50
N ARG A 154 2.54 20.01 2.83
CA ARG A 154 3.72 19.13 2.62
C ARG A 154 4.09 18.39 3.90
#